data_AF-A0A7C6B363-F1
#
_entry.id   AF-A0A7C6B363-F1
#
_cell.length_a   1.000
_cell.length_b   1.000
_cell.length_c   1.000
_cell.angle_alpha   90.00
_cell.angle_beta   90.00
_cell.angle_gamma   90.00
#
_symmetry.space_group_name_H-M   'P 1'
#
loop_
_entity.id
_entity.type
_entity.pdbx_description
1 polymer ?
#
loop_
_entity_poly.entity_id
_entity_poly.type
_entity_poly.pdbx_seq_one_letter_code
_entity_poly.pdbx_strand_id
1 'polypeptide(L)'
;MGLPAVLLLGAWASAQPPELKLWEVFELSLKARSQPANPYLEGLREGVRPYLTAAFRSHERTYLVAGFWDGEDTWKIRFAPPAPGEWTYETFSVDPGLDGRRGRLHATAWSEEERQAVPTRRGLIYVSRRGPRAGRYFEYADGTPFLWIGDTWWAWSKKGIHFTSFQKLADDRAAKGFSIGQLYFAGDWLLAKTRDEPDLEQIRKVEEMIRYANRRGITVWIHAWWSGERFASTVKPEQA
;
A
#
# COMPACT_ATOMS: atom_id res chain seq x y z
N MET A 1 9.83 51.53 33.54
CA MET A 1 9.86 51.00 32.15
C MET A 1 9.74 49.49 32.25
N GLY A 2 8.52 48.96 32.12
CA GLY A 2 8.25 47.51 32.15
C GLY A 2 7.58 47.11 30.84
N LEU A 3 8.22 46.25 30.06
CA LEU A 3 7.66 45.66 28.85
C LEU A 3 6.57 44.64 29.25
N PRO A 4 5.39 44.61 28.62
CA PRO A 4 4.46 43.53 28.82
C PRO A 4 4.93 42.30 28.04
N ALA A 5 4.96 41.15 28.72
CA ALA A 5 5.18 39.85 28.10
C ALA A 5 3.99 39.49 27.21
N VAL A 6 4.24 39.32 25.91
CA VAL A 6 3.26 38.75 24.98
C VAL A 6 3.36 37.23 25.06
N LEU A 7 2.42 36.62 25.78
CA LEU A 7 2.18 35.18 25.75
C LEU A 7 1.50 34.83 24.42
N LEU A 8 2.28 34.39 23.44
CA LEU A 8 1.77 33.69 22.26
C LEU A 8 1.40 32.26 22.67
N LEU A 9 0.17 32.09 23.15
CA LEU A 9 -0.48 30.78 23.19
C LEU A 9 -0.73 30.37 21.73
N GLY A 10 0.20 29.62 21.15
CA GLY A 10 0.00 28.94 19.88
C GLY A 10 -1.17 27.97 20.03
N ALA A 11 -2.33 28.36 19.50
CA ALA A 11 -3.49 27.50 19.40
C ALA A 11 -3.15 26.33 18.48
N TRP A 12 -2.91 25.16 19.06
CA TRP A 12 -2.98 23.90 18.33
C TRP A 12 -4.44 23.71 17.96
N ALA A 13 -4.83 24.11 16.75
CA ALA A 13 -6.09 23.68 16.18
C ALA A 13 -6.07 22.15 16.20
N SER A 14 -6.83 21.54 17.10
CA SER A 14 -7.00 20.09 17.14
C SER A 14 -7.85 19.71 15.94
N ALA A 15 -7.23 19.54 14.79
CA ALA A 15 -7.86 18.81 13.70
C ALA A 15 -8.27 17.45 14.28
N GLN A 16 -9.54 17.08 14.12
CA GLN A 16 -9.98 15.75 14.51
C GLN A 16 -9.13 14.71 13.76
N PRO A 17 -8.72 13.63 14.44
CA PRO A 17 -7.96 12.59 13.77
C PRO A 17 -8.78 12.05 12.60
N PRO A 18 -8.15 11.76 11.44
CA PRO A 18 -8.84 11.14 10.33
C PRO A 18 -9.49 9.82 10.77
N GLU A 19 -10.78 9.66 10.43
CA GLU A 19 -11.52 8.43 10.63
C GLU A 19 -11.35 7.52 9.41
N LEU A 20 -11.04 6.26 9.67
CA LEU A 20 -10.81 5.23 8.67
C LEU A 20 -11.58 3.97 9.06
N LYS A 21 -11.95 3.15 8.09
CA LYS A 21 -12.35 1.77 8.33
C LYS A 21 -11.13 0.86 8.37
N LEU A 22 -11.28 -0.31 8.98
CA LEU A 22 -10.23 -1.35 8.94
C LEU A 22 -9.83 -1.64 7.49
N TRP A 23 -8.53 -1.81 7.29
CA TRP A 23 -7.91 -2.09 6.00
C TRP A 23 -8.01 -0.97 4.95
N GLU A 24 -8.62 0.19 5.26
CA GLU A 24 -8.49 1.37 4.42
C GLU A 24 -7.11 1.99 4.52
N VAL A 25 -6.58 2.48 3.40
CA VAL A 25 -5.22 3.03 3.34
C VAL A 25 -5.20 4.46 3.83
N PHE A 26 -4.53 4.70 4.95
CA PHE A 26 -4.02 6.01 5.34
C PHE A 26 -2.76 6.33 4.54
N GLU A 27 -2.72 7.49 3.88
CA GLU A 27 -1.53 7.99 3.17
C GLU A 27 -1.00 9.25 3.85
N LEU A 28 0.24 9.17 4.34
CA LEU A 28 0.99 10.33 4.81
C LEU A 28 1.91 10.80 3.69
N SER A 29 1.83 12.08 3.32
CA SER A 29 2.70 12.71 2.33
C SER A 29 3.55 13.79 3.00
N LEU A 30 4.87 13.69 2.82
CA LEU A 30 5.85 14.59 3.42
C LEU A 30 6.79 15.14 2.35
N LYS A 31 7.38 16.30 2.66
CA LYS A 31 8.38 16.96 1.80
C LYS A 31 9.76 16.84 2.44
N ALA A 32 10.70 16.26 1.71
CA ALA A 32 12.09 16.15 2.14
C ALA A 32 12.80 17.50 1.99
N ARG A 33 13.76 17.81 2.86
CA ARG A 33 14.59 19.02 2.75
C ARG A 33 15.88 18.78 1.95
N SER A 34 16.36 17.55 2.00
CA SER A 34 17.49 17.02 1.25
C SER A 34 17.15 15.60 0.82
N GLN A 35 17.84 15.11 -0.21
CA GLN A 35 17.55 13.80 -0.78
C GLN A 35 18.83 13.11 -1.24
N PRO A 36 18.85 11.76 -1.26
CA PRO A 36 19.94 11.01 -1.89
C PRO A 36 19.99 11.30 -3.39
N ALA A 37 21.08 10.87 -4.04
CA ALA A 37 21.29 11.12 -5.46
C ALA A 37 20.21 10.45 -6.33
N ASN A 38 19.83 9.22 -5.98
CA ASN A 38 18.67 8.55 -6.56
C ASN A 38 17.70 8.09 -5.45
N PRO A 39 16.67 8.88 -5.12
CA PRO A 39 15.66 8.55 -4.10
C PRO A 39 14.93 7.23 -4.33
N TYR A 40 14.70 6.84 -5.59
CA TYR A 40 14.03 5.60 -5.93
C TYR A 40 14.89 4.38 -5.59
N LEU A 41 16.14 4.37 -6.06
CA LEU A 41 17.05 3.26 -5.80
C LEU A 41 17.51 3.20 -4.36
N GLU A 42 17.78 4.35 -3.74
CA GLU A 42 18.41 4.42 -2.42
C GLU A 42 17.39 4.38 -1.28
N GLY A 43 16.12 4.71 -1.55
CA GLY A 43 15.07 4.82 -0.53
C GLY A 43 14.67 3.51 0.13
N LEU A 44 14.74 2.39 -0.60
CA LEU A 44 14.23 1.07 -0.20
C LEU A 44 15.18 -0.08 -0.56
N ARG A 45 16.49 0.14 -0.36
CA ARG A 45 17.50 -0.90 -0.63
C ARG A 45 17.38 -2.05 0.36
N GLU A 46 17.41 -3.27 -0.17
CA GLU A 46 17.46 -4.48 0.64
C GLU A 46 18.72 -4.48 1.53
N GLY A 47 18.57 -4.95 2.77
CA GLY A 47 19.66 -4.98 3.76
C GLY A 47 20.05 -3.62 4.36
N VAL A 48 19.45 -2.51 3.91
CA VAL A 48 19.70 -1.16 4.44
C VAL A 48 18.42 -0.60 5.06
N ARG A 49 18.57 0.26 6.08
CA ARG A 49 17.42 0.96 6.67
C ARG A 49 16.73 1.84 5.60
N PRO A 50 15.40 1.78 5.43
CA PRO A 50 14.69 2.68 4.54
C PRO A 50 14.95 4.14 4.86
N TYR A 51 15.00 4.99 3.83
CA TYR A 51 15.26 6.42 3.99
C TYR A 51 14.18 7.13 4.82
N LEU A 52 12.94 6.64 4.74
CA LEU A 52 11.81 7.04 5.58
C LEU A 52 11.16 5.78 6.16
N THR A 53 10.88 5.78 7.45
CA THR A 53 10.06 4.76 8.13
C THR A 53 9.07 5.44 9.06
N ALA A 54 7.92 4.84 9.34
CA ALA A 54 7.05 5.25 10.44
C ALA A 54 6.69 4.08 11.35
N ALA A 55 6.61 4.36 12.64
CA ALA A 55 6.06 3.44 13.63
C ALA A 55 4.61 3.82 13.94
N PHE A 56 3.67 3.00 13.47
CA PHE A 56 2.25 3.09 13.83
C PHE A 56 1.98 2.26 15.08
N ARG A 57 1.34 2.84 16.09
CA ARG A 57 1.13 2.21 17.40
C ARG A 57 -0.33 2.31 17.84
N SER A 58 -0.87 1.20 18.33
CA SER A 58 -2.19 1.13 18.98
C SER A 58 -2.20 0.01 20.02
N HIS A 59 -2.53 0.34 21.27
CA HIS A 59 -2.42 -0.58 22.41
C HIS A 59 -1.05 -1.29 22.42
N GLU A 60 -1.03 -2.62 22.34
CA GLU A 60 0.19 -3.45 22.32
C GLU A 60 0.74 -3.69 20.90
N ARG A 61 0.12 -3.11 19.86
CA ARG A 61 0.52 -3.29 18.46
C ARG A 61 1.45 -2.18 18.02
N THR A 62 2.56 -2.55 17.39
CA THR A 62 3.45 -1.62 16.68
C THR A 62 3.75 -2.18 15.28
N TYR A 63 3.54 -1.35 14.27
CA TYR A 63 3.90 -1.64 12.88
C TYR A 63 4.95 -0.64 12.41
N LEU A 64 6.11 -1.15 11.97
CA LEU A 64 7.10 -0.37 11.26
C LEU A 64 6.81 -0.45 9.77
N VAL A 65 6.53 0.70 9.16
CA VAL A 65 6.14 0.81 7.76
C VAL A 65 7.16 1.67 7.05
N ALA A 66 7.77 1.13 5.98
CA ALA A 66 8.70 1.87 5.15
C ALA A 66 7.95 2.91 4.31
N GLY A 67 8.54 4.09 4.16
CA GLY A 67 8.11 5.09 3.20
C GLY A 67 8.78 4.87 1.84
N PHE A 68 8.20 5.46 0.80
CA PHE A 68 8.71 5.40 -0.56
C PHE A 68 8.77 6.81 -1.16
N TRP A 69 9.70 7.01 -2.07
CA TRP A 69 9.78 8.23 -2.86
C TRP A 69 8.69 8.23 -3.94
N ASP A 70 7.97 9.34 -4.06
CA ASP A 70 6.87 9.51 -5.01
C ASP A 70 7.10 10.74 -5.88
N GLY A 71 8.34 11.00 -6.30
CA GLY A 71 8.68 12.07 -7.22
C GLY A 71 9.10 13.37 -6.53
N GLU A 72 9.98 14.13 -7.19
CA GLU A 72 10.51 15.41 -6.70
C GLU A 72 11.07 15.27 -5.28
N ASP A 73 10.58 16.06 -4.32
CA ASP A 73 10.86 16.01 -2.88
C ASP A 73 9.78 15.30 -2.06
N THR A 74 8.89 14.57 -2.72
CA THR A 74 7.74 13.93 -2.08
C THR A 74 8.08 12.52 -1.62
N TRP A 75 7.87 12.27 -0.33
CA TRP A 75 7.97 10.95 0.26
C TRP A 75 6.64 10.59 0.92
N LYS A 76 6.23 9.33 0.75
CA LYS A 76 4.94 8.84 1.23
C LYS A 76 5.09 7.61 2.10
N ILE A 77 4.15 7.46 3.03
CA ILE A 77 3.95 6.23 3.82
C ILE A 77 2.48 5.84 3.68
N ARG A 78 2.21 4.55 3.47
CA ARG A 78 0.85 4.01 3.39
C ARG A 78 0.64 2.94 4.45
N PHE A 79 -0.35 3.12 5.31
CA PHE A 79 -0.68 2.20 6.38
C PHE A 79 -2.18 1.87 6.36
N ALA A 80 -2.51 0.60 6.52
CA ALA A 80 -3.89 0.14 6.62
C ALA A 80 -4.12 -0.48 8.01
N PRO A 81 -4.89 0.16 8.90
CA PRO A 81 -5.03 -0.29 10.28
C PRO A 81 -5.75 -1.65 10.33
N PRO A 82 -5.14 -2.69 10.94
CA PRO A 82 -5.72 -4.03 10.98
C PRO A 82 -6.67 -4.25 12.17
N ALA A 83 -6.78 -3.27 13.08
CA ALA A 83 -7.60 -3.36 14.28
C ALA A 83 -8.23 -2.00 14.62
N PRO A 84 -9.43 -1.99 15.22
CA PRO A 84 -10.13 -0.76 15.55
C PRO A 84 -9.49 -0.05 16.74
N GLY A 85 -9.77 1.25 16.86
CA GLY A 85 -9.31 2.11 17.94
C GLY A 85 -8.39 3.24 17.47
N GLU A 86 -7.83 3.93 18.46
CA GLU A 86 -6.86 5.01 18.24
C GLU A 86 -5.51 4.45 17.81
N TRP A 87 -4.92 5.07 16.79
CA TRP A 87 -3.57 4.83 16.34
C TRP A 87 -2.77 6.13 16.39
N THR A 88 -1.50 6.02 16.75
CA THR A 88 -0.53 7.12 16.66
C THR A 88 0.59 6.74 15.72
N TYR A 89 1.24 7.71 15.09
CA TYR A 89 2.45 7.45 14.32
C TYR A 89 3.56 8.43 14.65
N GLU A 90 4.79 7.98 14.44
CA GLU A 90 6.00 8.80 14.42
C GLU A 90 6.89 8.36 13.26
N THR A 91 7.40 9.32 12.49
CA THR A 91 8.32 9.07 11.38
C THR A 91 9.78 9.17 11.81
N PHE A 92 10.63 8.42 11.11
CA PHE A 92 12.06 8.37 11.31
C PHE A 92 12.79 8.48 9.97
N SER A 93 13.72 9.42 9.87
CA SER A 93 14.55 9.63 8.68
C SER A 93 15.85 10.35 9.06
N VAL A 94 16.84 10.30 8.17
CA VAL A 94 18.00 11.20 8.27
C VAL A 94 17.67 12.61 7.79
N ASP A 95 16.59 12.78 7.02
CA ASP A 95 16.15 14.08 6.54
C ASP A 95 15.23 14.79 7.56
N PRO A 96 15.54 16.03 7.98
CA PRO A 96 14.74 16.77 8.96
C PRO A 96 13.36 17.24 8.42
N GLY A 97 13.14 17.20 7.11
CA GLY A 97 11.81 17.36 6.51
C GLY A 97 10.90 16.15 6.78
N LEU A 98 11.49 14.97 6.89
CA LEU A 98 10.79 13.69 7.03
C LEU A 98 10.81 13.12 8.46
N ASP A 99 11.78 13.48 9.29
CA ASP A 99 11.97 12.94 10.64
C ASP A 99 11.04 13.57 11.70
N GLY A 100 10.68 12.78 12.72
CA GLY A 100 9.96 13.26 13.91
C GLY A 100 8.53 13.75 13.66
N ARG A 101 7.93 13.42 12.51
CA ARG A 101 6.54 13.79 12.20
C ARG A 101 5.61 12.88 12.96
N ARG A 102 4.67 13.48 13.69
CA ARG A 102 3.73 12.75 14.54
C ARG A 102 2.30 13.06 14.15
N GLY A 103 1.42 12.09 14.36
CA GLY A 103 -0.01 12.25 14.16
C GLY A 103 -0.80 11.12 14.78
N ARG A 104 -2.12 11.19 14.60
CA ARG A 104 -3.09 10.21 15.10
C ARG A 104 -4.11 9.90 14.01
N LEU A 105 -4.75 8.73 14.10
CA LEU A 105 -5.89 8.33 13.28
C LEU A 105 -6.81 7.42 14.10
N HIS A 106 -8.10 7.39 13.75
CA HIS A 106 -9.09 6.52 14.40
C HIS A 106 -9.59 5.48 13.41
N ALA A 107 -9.55 4.20 13.79
CA ALA A 107 -9.99 3.10 12.93
C ALA A 107 -11.28 2.45 13.48
N THR A 108 -12.30 2.27 12.64
CA THR A 108 -13.56 1.59 12.99
C THR A 108 -13.78 0.33 12.15
N ALA A 109 -14.54 -0.62 12.68
CA ALA A 109 -14.91 -1.82 11.94
C ALA A 109 -15.91 -1.50 10.81
N TRP A 110 -15.84 -2.27 9.73
CA TRP A 110 -16.93 -2.42 8.78
C TRP A 110 -18.07 -3.21 9.44
N SER A 111 -19.33 -2.86 9.14
CA SER A 111 -20.47 -3.68 9.53
C SER A 111 -20.41 -5.06 8.84
N GLU A 112 -21.25 -6.01 9.29
CA GLU A 112 -21.33 -7.30 8.59
C GLU A 112 -21.93 -7.14 7.19
N GLU A 113 -22.97 -6.31 7.06
CA GLU A 113 -23.61 -5.99 5.77
C GLU A 113 -22.61 -5.39 4.79
N GLU A 114 -21.76 -4.47 5.25
CA GLU A 114 -20.71 -3.87 4.44
C GLU A 114 -19.66 -4.89 3.98
N ARG A 115 -19.28 -5.84 4.85
CA ARG A 115 -18.32 -6.92 4.52
C ARG A 115 -18.91 -7.99 3.61
N GLN A 116 -20.21 -8.25 3.69
CA GLN A 116 -20.90 -9.12 2.74
C GLN A 116 -21.00 -8.47 1.35
N ALA A 117 -21.28 -7.16 1.30
CA ALA A 117 -21.37 -6.44 0.03
C ALA A 117 -20.01 -6.34 -0.69
N VAL A 118 -18.90 -6.20 0.04
CA VAL A 118 -17.55 -6.11 -0.52
C VAL A 118 -16.59 -6.99 0.29
N PRO A 119 -16.35 -8.25 -0.14
CA PRO A 119 -15.59 -9.24 0.64
C PRO A 119 -14.17 -8.83 1.05
N THR A 120 -13.49 -8.02 0.24
CA THR A 120 -12.13 -7.51 0.52
C THR A 120 -12.05 -6.63 1.77
N ARG A 121 -13.18 -6.08 2.25
CA ARG A 121 -13.26 -5.35 3.53
C ARG A 121 -12.95 -6.22 4.75
N ARG A 122 -12.96 -7.56 4.58
CA ARG A 122 -12.57 -8.53 5.61
C ARG A 122 -11.06 -8.58 5.85
N GLY A 123 -10.27 -7.91 5.00
CA GLY A 123 -8.83 -7.74 5.17
C GLY A 123 -8.00 -8.67 4.31
N LEU A 124 -6.72 -8.80 4.68
CA LEU A 124 -5.76 -9.64 3.96
C LEU A 124 -6.15 -11.12 4.00
N ILE A 125 -5.70 -11.86 2.99
CA ILE A 125 -5.92 -13.30 2.86
C ILE A 125 -4.71 -14.04 3.43
N TYR A 126 -4.97 -15.05 4.25
CA TYR A 126 -3.95 -15.89 4.87
C TYR A 126 -4.22 -17.37 4.60
N VAL A 127 -3.16 -18.19 4.63
CA VAL A 127 -3.32 -19.64 4.74
C VAL A 127 -3.89 -19.93 6.14
N SER A 128 -5.03 -20.60 6.21
CA SER A 128 -5.67 -20.91 7.48
C SER A 128 -4.74 -21.76 8.34
N ARG A 129 -4.57 -21.36 9.60
CA ARG A 129 -3.69 -22.05 10.56
C ARG A 129 -4.46 -22.84 11.62
N ARG A 130 -5.79 -22.90 11.51
CA ARG A 130 -6.70 -23.45 12.52
C ARG A 130 -7.60 -24.52 11.90
N GLY A 131 -8.28 -25.29 12.76
CA GLY A 131 -9.25 -26.30 12.33
C GLY A 131 -8.65 -27.59 11.76
N PRO A 132 -9.49 -28.55 11.36
CA PRO A 132 -9.07 -29.91 11.01
C PRO A 132 -8.27 -30.00 9.70
N ARG A 133 -8.25 -28.93 8.89
CA ARG A 133 -7.52 -28.87 7.61
C ARG A 133 -6.60 -27.65 7.53
N ALA A 134 -6.07 -27.19 8.66
CA ALA A 134 -5.07 -26.13 8.71
C ALA A 134 -3.96 -26.35 7.65
N GLY A 135 -3.57 -25.29 6.96
CA GLY A 135 -2.61 -25.31 5.86
C GLY A 135 -3.19 -25.64 4.49
N ARG A 136 -4.50 -25.94 4.36
CA ARG A 136 -5.10 -26.41 3.10
C ARG A 136 -6.12 -25.48 2.45
N TYR A 137 -6.45 -24.36 3.08
CA TYR A 137 -7.40 -23.38 2.56
C TYR A 137 -7.02 -21.97 3.02
N PHE A 138 -7.64 -20.98 2.39
CA PHE A 138 -7.43 -19.57 2.70
C PHE A 138 -8.57 -19.02 3.55
N GLU A 139 -8.26 -18.00 4.34
CA GLU A 139 -9.22 -17.21 5.11
C GLU A 139 -8.88 -15.73 5.01
N TYR A 140 -9.89 -14.87 5.09
CA TYR A 140 -9.70 -13.44 5.33
C TYR A 140 -9.19 -13.19 6.75
N ALA A 141 -8.74 -11.97 7.04
CA ALA A 141 -8.20 -11.59 8.35
C ALA A 141 -9.21 -11.75 9.50
N ASP A 142 -10.52 -11.73 9.21
CA ASP A 142 -11.58 -11.99 10.19
C ASP A 142 -11.91 -13.50 10.38
N GLY A 143 -11.19 -14.39 9.69
CA GLY A 143 -11.38 -15.85 9.74
C GLY A 143 -12.44 -16.40 8.78
N THR A 144 -13.10 -15.54 7.99
CA THR A 144 -14.06 -15.99 6.97
C THR A 144 -13.33 -16.79 5.89
N PRO A 145 -13.79 -18.00 5.50
CA PRO A 145 -13.17 -18.77 4.43
C PRO A 145 -13.10 -17.98 3.11
N PHE A 146 -11.96 -18.08 2.43
CA PHE A 146 -11.73 -17.46 1.13
C PHE A 146 -11.64 -18.54 0.05
N LEU A 147 -12.59 -18.52 -0.89
CA LEU A 147 -12.52 -19.36 -2.09
C LEU A 147 -11.81 -18.59 -3.21
N TRP A 148 -10.71 -19.17 -3.71
CA TRP A 148 -9.94 -18.61 -4.79
C TRP A 148 -10.60 -18.91 -6.15
N ILE A 149 -11.28 -17.92 -6.71
CA ILE A 149 -11.87 -17.97 -8.05
C ILE A 149 -11.14 -16.93 -8.89
N GLY A 150 -10.13 -17.38 -9.61
CA GLY A 150 -9.20 -16.51 -10.32
C GLY A 150 -9.58 -16.27 -11.78
N ASP A 151 -9.38 -15.03 -12.23
CA ASP A 151 -9.31 -14.65 -13.63
C ASP A 151 -7.90 -14.16 -14.00
N THR A 152 -7.63 -14.11 -15.30
CA THR A 152 -6.31 -13.86 -15.85
C THR A 152 -6.25 -12.48 -16.51
N TRP A 153 -5.61 -11.52 -15.85
CA TRP A 153 -5.54 -10.11 -16.23
C TRP A 153 -4.13 -9.66 -16.67
N TRP A 154 -3.34 -10.59 -17.22
CA TRP A 154 -1.91 -10.42 -17.51
C TRP A 154 -1.44 -9.03 -17.95
N ALA A 155 -2.07 -8.46 -18.99
CA ALA A 155 -1.62 -7.20 -19.60
C ALA A 155 -2.43 -5.96 -19.18
N TRP A 156 -3.31 -6.05 -18.16
CA TRP A 156 -4.20 -4.94 -17.80
C TRP A 156 -3.50 -3.74 -17.14
N SER A 157 -2.24 -3.92 -16.72
CA SER A 157 -1.35 -2.86 -16.24
C SER A 157 -0.59 -2.14 -17.36
N LYS A 158 -0.81 -2.48 -18.64
CA LYS A 158 -0.10 -1.88 -19.77
C LYS A 158 -0.46 -0.41 -19.97
N LYS A 159 0.54 0.38 -20.36
CA LYS A 159 0.37 1.77 -20.83
C LYS A 159 -0.68 1.84 -21.95
N GLY A 160 -1.47 2.90 -21.93
CA GLY A 160 -2.55 3.13 -22.89
C GLY A 160 -3.90 2.50 -22.52
N ILE A 161 -3.98 1.58 -21.55
CA ILE A 161 -5.27 1.07 -21.07
C ILE A 161 -6.01 2.16 -20.32
N HIS A 162 -7.19 2.54 -20.78
CA HIS A 162 -8.03 3.53 -20.09
C HIS A 162 -8.58 2.95 -18.79
N PHE A 163 -8.59 3.76 -17.72
CA PHE A 163 -9.13 3.34 -16.43
C PHE A 163 -10.57 2.86 -16.54
N THR A 164 -11.39 3.52 -17.35
CA THR A 164 -12.78 3.12 -17.64
C THR A 164 -12.90 1.72 -18.26
N SER A 165 -11.92 1.29 -19.05
CA SER A 165 -11.90 -0.06 -19.61
C SER A 165 -11.59 -1.10 -18.52
N PHE A 166 -10.66 -0.79 -17.62
CA PHE A 166 -10.37 -1.63 -16.46
C PHE A 166 -11.57 -1.72 -15.50
N GLN A 167 -12.29 -0.61 -15.29
CA GLN A 167 -13.50 -0.61 -14.46
C GLN A 167 -14.55 -1.59 -15.00
N LYS A 168 -14.81 -1.57 -16.32
CA LYS A 168 -15.73 -2.52 -16.97
C LYS A 168 -15.32 -3.97 -16.77
N LEU A 169 -14.01 -4.28 -16.86
CA LEU A 169 -13.50 -5.61 -16.56
C LEU A 169 -13.80 -6.00 -15.11
N ALA A 170 -13.37 -5.16 -14.15
CA ALA A 170 -13.51 -5.46 -12.73
C ALA A 170 -14.98 -5.63 -12.31
N ASP A 171 -15.88 -4.77 -12.83
CA ASP A 171 -17.32 -4.88 -12.60
C ASP A 171 -17.91 -6.19 -13.16
N ASP A 172 -17.59 -6.53 -14.41
CA ASP A 172 -18.06 -7.75 -15.05
C ASP A 172 -17.57 -9.01 -14.31
N ARG A 173 -16.30 -9.01 -13.87
CA ARG A 173 -15.72 -10.14 -13.14
C ARG A 173 -16.28 -10.27 -11.73
N ALA A 174 -16.52 -9.16 -11.04
CA ALA A 174 -17.16 -9.16 -9.74
C ALA A 174 -18.60 -9.71 -9.85
N ALA A 175 -19.36 -9.27 -10.86
CA ALA A 175 -20.71 -9.76 -11.11
C ALA A 175 -20.77 -11.28 -11.43
N LYS A 176 -19.69 -11.83 -11.96
CA LYS A 176 -19.53 -13.27 -12.24
C LYS A 176 -18.97 -14.08 -11.06
N GLY A 177 -18.66 -13.44 -9.93
CA GLY A 177 -18.19 -14.11 -8.73
C GLY A 177 -16.69 -14.43 -8.70
N PHE A 178 -15.88 -13.82 -9.58
CA PHE A 178 -14.42 -13.91 -9.45
C PHE A 178 -13.96 -13.17 -8.18
N SER A 179 -13.05 -13.78 -7.44
CA SER A 179 -12.47 -13.22 -6.20
C SER A 179 -11.02 -12.79 -6.37
N ILE A 180 -10.34 -13.27 -7.43
CA ILE A 180 -8.96 -12.92 -7.75
C ILE A 180 -8.83 -12.45 -9.21
N GLY A 181 -8.10 -11.35 -9.43
CA GLY A 181 -7.60 -10.93 -10.73
C GLY A 181 -6.09 -10.99 -10.77
N GLN A 182 -5.51 -11.81 -11.65
CA GLN A 182 -4.05 -12.01 -11.72
C GLN A 182 -3.42 -11.09 -12.77
N LEU A 183 -2.53 -10.17 -12.39
CA LEU A 183 -1.86 -9.27 -13.34
C LEU A 183 -0.34 -9.31 -13.21
N TYR A 184 0.37 -8.96 -14.27
CA TYR A 184 1.80 -8.68 -14.20
C TYR A 184 2.03 -7.23 -13.82
N PHE A 185 2.93 -7.00 -12.87
CA PHE A 185 3.38 -5.67 -12.50
C PHE A 185 4.75 -5.35 -13.13
N ALA A 186 5.61 -6.37 -13.30
CA ALA A 186 6.89 -6.19 -14.00
C ALA A 186 7.14 -7.28 -15.05
N GLY A 187 7.05 -6.86 -16.30
CA GLY A 187 8.04 -7.21 -17.31
C GLY A 187 8.58 -5.89 -17.82
N ASP A 188 9.83 -5.85 -18.30
CA ASP A 188 10.45 -4.66 -18.87
C ASP A 188 9.42 -3.81 -19.64
N TRP A 189 9.52 -2.48 -19.54
CA TRP A 189 8.69 -1.50 -20.28
C TRP A 189 7.32 -1.12 -19.70
N LEU A 190 6.91 -1.61 -18.52
CA LEU A 190 5.58 -1.32 -17.97
C LEU A 190 5.53 -0.21 -16.90
N LEU A 191 6.45 -0.20 -15.92
CA LEU A 191 6.41 0.72 -14.76
C LEU A 191 7.70 1.49 -14.49
N ALA A 192 8.69 1.34 -15.37
CA ALA A 192 9.94 2.05 -15.28
C ALA A 192 10.36 2.53 -16.68
N LYS A 193 10.90 3.75 -16.77
CA LYS A 193 11.49 4.29 -17.99
C LYS A 193 12.83 3.63 -18.28
N THR A 194 13.59 3.37 -17.21
CA THR A 194 14.82 2.58 -17.16
C THR A 194 14.82 1.78 -15.84
N ARG A 195 15.83 0.92 -15.60
CA ARG A 195 15.97 0.21 -14.31
C ARG A 195 15.95 1.15 -13.10
N ASP A 196 16.48 2.36 -13.27
CA ASP A 196 16.80 3.28 -12.18
C ASP A 196 15.85 4.49 -12.14
N GLU A 197 14.92 4.56 -13.10
CA GLU A 197 13.92 5.62 -13.24
C GLU A 197 12.50 5.03 -13.33
N PRO A 198 11.69 5.14 -12.27
CA PRO A 198 10.32 4.63 -12.29
C PRO A 198 9.41 5.54 -13.12
N ASP A 199 8.38 4.96 -13.72
CA ASP A 199 7.25 5.69 -14.30
C ASP A 199 6.17 5.86 -13.24
N LEU A 200 6.34 6.88 -12.39
CA LEU A 200 5.45 7.14 -11.26
C LEU A 200 4.00 7.39 -11.69
N GLU A 201 3.77 7.98 -12.86
CA GLU A 201 2.41 8.21 -13.37
C GLU A 201 1.72 6.88 -13.66
N GLN A 202 2.39 5.97 -14.38
CA GLN A 202 1.85 4.66 -14.66
C GLN A 202 1.69 3.81 -13.38
N ILE A 203 2.64 3.90 -12.42
CA ILE A 203 2.52 3.22 -11.12
C ILE A 203 1.25 3.69 -10.39
N ARG A 204 1.06 5.00 -10.22
CA ARG A 204 -0.14 5.56 -9.55
C ARG A 204 -1.44 5.15 -10.24
N LYS A 205 -1.44 5.08 -11.57
CA LYS A 205 -2.58 4.60 -12.33
C LYS A 205 -2.91 3.14 -12.06
N VAL A 206 -1.89 2.27 -12.01
CA VAL A 206 -2.07 0.85 -11.67
C VAL A 206 -2.51 0.68 -10.21
N GLU A 207 -2.01 1.50 -9.29
CA GLU A 207 -2.50 1.55 -7.90
C GLU A 207 -3.99 1.88 -7.83
N GLU A 208 -4.47 2.84 -8.62
CA GLU A 208 -5.90 3.17 -8.68
C GLU A 208 -6.74 2.03 -9.30
N MET A 209 -6.21 1.32 -10.30
CA MET A 209 -6.83 0.10 -10.83
C MET A 209 -6.96 -0.97 -9.74
N ILE A 210 -5.89 -1.24 -8.99
CA ILE A 210 -5.91 -2.20 -7.89
C ILE A 210 -6.92 -1.77 -6.81
N ARG A 211 -6.92 -0.49 -6.43
CA ARG A 211 -7.89 0.08 -5.48
C ARG A 211 -9.32 -0.09 -5.96
N TYR A 212 -9.57 0.10 -7.25
CA TYR A 212 -10.90 -0.10 -7.83
C TYR A 212 -11.34 -1.57 -7.79
N ALA A 213 -10.49 -2.50 -8.22
CA ALA A 213 -10.78 -3.94 -8.14
C ALA A 213 -11.07 -4.36 -6.69
N ASN A 214 -10.29 -3.85 -5.73
CA ASN A 214 -10.50 -4.12 -4.31
C ASN A 214 -11.88 -3.60 -3.84
N ARG A 215 -12.31 -2.40 -4.24
CA ARG A 215 -13.67 -1.89 -3.96
C ARG A 215 -14.80 -2.72 -4.59
N ARG A 216 -14.49 -3.56 -5.58
CA ARG A 216 -15.43 -4.50 -6.20
C ARG A 216 -15.35 -5.92 -5.64
N GLY A 217 -14.61 -6.11 -4.55
CA GLY A 217 -14.49 -7.40 -3.89
C GLY A 217 -13.46 -8.34 -4.53
N ILE A 218 -12.63 -7.84 -5.45
CA ILE A 218 -11.57 -8.62 -6.10
C ILE A 218 -10.22 -8.27 -5.50
N THR A 219 -9.51 -9.27 -4.99
CA THR A 219 -8.11 -9.12 -4.63
C THR A 219 -7.24 -9.28 -5.88
N VAL A 220 -6.34 -8.33 -6.11
CA VAL A 220 -5.41 -8.42 -7.23
C VAL A 220 -4.18 -9.22 -6.82
N TRP A 221 -3.94 -10.32 -7.51
CA TRP A 221 -2.71 -11.09 -7.35
C TRP A 221 -1.65 -10.58 -8.31
N ILE A 222 -0.56 -10.05 -7.74
CA ILE A 222 0.46 -9.33 -8.49
C ILE A 222 1.66 -10.24 -8.75
N HIS A 223 1.94 -10.49 -10.02
CA HIS A 223 3.17 -11.13 -10.45
C HIS A 223 4.26 -10.08 -10.69
N ALA A 224 5.29 -10.08 -9.85
CA ALA A 224 6.38 -9.12 -9.91
C ALA A 224 7.39 -9.39 -11.05
N TRP A 225 7.39 -10.60 -11.63
CA TRP A 225 8.33 -10.99 -12.69
C TRP A 225 7.70 -12.04 -13.63
N TRP A 226 8.11 -12.09 -14.90
CA TRP A 226 7.83 -13.17 -15.84
C TRP A 226 9.11 -13.79 -16.45
N SER A 227 9.31 -15.11 -16.31
CA SER A 227 10.47 -15.81 -16.86
C SER A 227 10.27 -16.12 -18.36
N GLY A 228 10.74 -15.24 -19.24
CA GLY A 228 10.84 -15.52 -20.68
C GLY A 228 12.10 -16.33 -21.03
N GLU A 229 12.11 -16.99 -22.19
CA GLU A 229 13.19 -17.90 -22.66
C GLU A 229 14.62 -17.29 -22.64
N ARG A 230 14.75 -15.96 -22.63
CA ARG A 230 16.06 -15.28 -22.57
C ARG A 230 16.60 -15.06 -21.15
N PHE A 231 15.85 -15.39 -20.09
CA PHE A 231 16.21 -15.04 -18.72
C PHE A 231 17.59 -15.58 -18.30
N ALA A 232 17.88 -16.85 -18.62
CA ALA A 232 19.18 -17.47 -18.31
C ALA A 232 20.38 -16.84 -19.06
N SER A 233 20.14 -16.14 -20.17
CA SER A 233 21.19 -15.47 -20.95
C SER A 233 21.50 -14.04 -20.48
N THR A 234 20.68 -13.48 -19.59
CA THR A 234 20.76 -12.08 -19.11
C THR A 234 21.11 -11.95 -17.62
N VAL A 235 21.08 -13.04 -16.85
CA VAL A 235 21.45 -13.07 -15.43
C VAL A 235 22.96 -13.37 -15.33
N LYS A 236 23.75 -12.39 -14.88
CA LYS A 236 25.18 -12.61 -14.60
C LYS A 236 25.34 -13.35 -13.25
N PRO A 237 26.47 -14.06 -13.02
CA PRO A 237 26.65 -15.00 -11.90
C PRO A 237 26.51 -14.43 -10.49
N GLU A 238 26.44 -13.11 -10.34
CA GLU A 238 26.32 -12.42 -9.04
C GLU A 238 24.86 -12.41 -8.50
N GLN A 239 23.99 -13.25 -9.05
CA GLN A 239 22.55 -13.30 -8.72
C GLN A 239 22.09 -14.71 -8.27
N ALA A 240 22.99 -15.50 -7.69
CA ALA A 240 22.68 -16.75 -6.97
C ALA A 240 22.97 -16.60 -5.47
#